data_AF-X1AEX2-F1
#
_entry.id   AF-X1AEX2-F1
#
_cell.length_a   1.000
_cell.length_b   1.000
_cell.length_c   1.000
_cell.angle_alpha   90.00
_cell.angle_beta   90.00
_cell.angle_gamma   90.00
#
_symmetry.space_group_name_H-M   'P 1'
#
loop_
_entity.id
_entity.type
_entity.pdbx_description
1 polymer ?
#
loop_
_entity_poly.entity_id
_entity_poly.type
_entity_poly.pdbx_seq_one_letter_code
_entity_poly.pdbx_strand_id
1 'polypeptide(L)'
;MKLTIHRGSKEIGGTCIELQLATSRILIDFDLPLVDHSGFDALAFLIEGKDKKIFYSGDFRGHGRKSVLFDNIVKNPPNNIDYLILEGSMIGRDKGAYETEKDIENELISLFNKGNLVFMACSSQNIDRLVSIYRACVKSNRIFVIDPYTAFILDRLKKISPNIPQFDWGKHNIPIIEVHSSGHAYVEELQQFVKAIKPKHIIPNHTFYPEKYNEYFDGNIKFIKDKETVEL
;
A
#
# COMPACT_ATOMS: atom_id res chain seq x y z
N MET A 1 29.62 4.11 -10.48
CA MET A 1 28.18 4.26 -10.78
C MET A 1 27.93 5.73 -11.09
N LYS A 2 27.19 6.06 -12.16
CA LYS A 2 26.77 7.43 -12.50
C LYS A 2 25.25 7.52 -12.47
N LEU A 3 24.74 8.59 -11.84
CA LEU A 3 23.33 8.91 -11.71
C LEU A 3 23.06 10.19 -12.51
N THR A 4 22.18 10.14 -13.50
CA THR A 4 21.77 11.31 -14.30
C THR A 4 20.26 11.49 -14.18
N ILE A 5 19.81 12.69 -13.81
CA ILE A 5 18.39 13.03 -13.69
C ILE A 5 17.99 13.84 -14.92
N HIS A 6 17.15 13.26 -15.77
CA HIS A 6 16.56 13.92 -16.93
C HIS A 6 15.16 14.37 -16.55
N ARG A 7 14.92 15.69 -16.45
CA ARG A 7 13.60 16.24 -16.15
C ARG A 7 12.75 16.25 -17.42
N GLY A 8 11.65 15.51 -17.45
CA GLY A 8 10.80 15.33 -18.63
C GLY A 8 9.43 16.01 -18.51
N SER A 9 9.16 16.95 -19.42
CA SER A 9 7.88 17.65 -19.61
C SER A 9 7.39 18.55 -18.46
N LYS A 10 6.43 19.44 -18.77
CA LYS A 10 5.96 20.53 -17.87
C LYS A 10 4.88 20.09 -16.86
N GLU A 11 4.84 18.81 -16.50
CA GLU A 11 3.85 18.26 -15.56
C GLU A 11 4.52 17.50 -14.40
N ILE A 12 3.82 17.41 -13.27
CA ILE A 12 4.32 16.72 -12.06
C ILE A 12 4.24 15.21 -12.29
N GLY A 13 5.37 14.52 -12.21
CA GLY A 13 5.47 13.05 -12.34
C GLY A 13 6.36 12.55 -13.48
N GLY A 14 6.79 13.41 -14.40
CA GLY A 14 7.73 13.05 -15.47
C GLY A 14 9.20 13.27 -15.08
N THR A 15 9.81 12.32 -14.38
CA THR A 15 11.28 12.28 -14.23
C THR A 15 11.80 11.00 -14.88
N CYS A 16 13.00 11.04 -15.45
CA CYS A 16 13.71 9.83 -15.88
C CYS A 16 15.07 9.80 -15.16
N ILE A 17 15.33 8.72 -14.43
CA ILE A 17 16.54 8.50 -13.64
C ILE A 17 17.38 7.43 -14.35
N GLU A 18 18.55 7.84 -14.85
CA GLU A 18 19.51 6.92 -15.46
C GLU A 18 20.53 6.45 -14.42
N LEU A 19 20.64 5.13 -14.24
CA LEU A 19 21.69 4.47 -13.47
C LEU A 19 22.65 3.72 -14.40
N GLN A 20 23.91 4.16 -14.42
CA GLN A 20 24.96 3.54 -15.24
C GLN A 20 26.03 2.85 -14.38
N LEU A 21 26.29 1.58 -14.70
CA LEU A 21 27.40 0.77 -14.18
C LEU A 21 28.21 0.18 -15.35
N ALA A 22 29.46 0.61 -15.52
CA ALA A 22 30.44 0.13 -16.50
C ALA A 22 29.89 -0.11 -17.93
N THR A 23 29.26 -1.26 -18.20
CA THR A 23 28.69 -1.65 -19.50
C THR A 23 27.15 -1.66 -19.54
N SER A 24 26.50 -1.54 -18.39
CA SER A 24 25.05 -1.67 -18.22
C SER A 24 24.42 -0.33 -17.86
N ARG A 25 23.27 -0.06 -18.46
CA ARG A 25 22.42 1.10 -18.16
C ARG A 25 21.04 0.60 -17.78
N ILE A 26 20.52 1.10 -16.67
CA ILE A 26 19.17 0.88 -16.18
C ILE A 26 18.51 2.25 -16.17
N LEU A 27 17.40 2.39 -16.88
CA LEU A 27 16.54 3.55 -16.81
C LEU A 27 15.42 3.23 -15.81
N ILE A 28 15.19 4.13 -14.88
CA ILE A 28 14.14 4.06 -13.88
C ILE A 28 13.32 5.33 -14.03
N ASP A 29 12.00 5.19 -13.97
CA ASP A 29 10.99 6.24 -14.10
C ASP A 29 10.61 6.47 -15.58
N PHE A 30 9.37 6.05 -15.86
CA PHE A 30 8.78 5.66 -17.14
C PHE A 30 7.56 6.54 -17.37
N ASP A 31 7.23 6.95 -18.58
CA ASP A 31 5.92 7.56 -18.82
C ASP A 31 4.82 6.53 -18.50
N LEU A 32 3.98 6.82 -17.50
CA LEU A 32 3.07 5.87 -16.87
C LEU A 32 1.61 6.08 -17.34
N PRO A 33 1.03 5.15 -18.11
CA PRO A 33 -0.42 5.01 -18.14
C PRO A 33 -0.88 4.15 -16.95
N LEU A 34 -1.78 4.73 -16.13
CA LEU A 34 -2.58 3.95 -15.19
C LEU A 34 -3.40 2.91 -15.96
N VAL A 35 -3.50 1.70 -15.41
CA VAL A 35 -4.38 0.64 -15.95
C VAL A 35 -5.46 0.30 -14.93
N ASP A 36 -6.60 -0.16 -15.43
CA ASP A 36 -7.67 -0.68 -14.56
C ASP A 36 -7.29 -2.09 -14.08
N HIS A 37 -7.33 -2.31 -12.77
CA HIS A 37 -7.02 -3.59 -12.13
C HIS A 37 -7.66 -3.65 -10.73
N SER A 38 -7.58 -4.80 -10.05
CA SER A 38 -8.02 -4.93 -8.65
C SER A 38 -7.08 -4.24 -7.66
N GLY A 39 -5.78 -4.14 -7.98
CA GLY A 39 -4.82 -3.37 -7.21
C GLY A 39 -4.99 -1.87 -7.47
N PHE A 40 -5.03 -1.09 -6.39
CA PHE A 40 -5.16 0.35 -6.50
C PHE A 40 -3.91 0.97 -7.18
N ASP A 41 -4.14 1.87 -8.13
CA ASP A 41 -3.10 2.50 -8.97
C ASP A 41 -2.15 1.53 -9.66
N ALA A 42 -2.72 0.47 -10.25
CA ALA A 42 -1.98 -0.39 -11.16
C ALA A 42 -1.46 0.39 -12.39
N LEU A 43 -0.29 -0.01 -12.87
CA LEU A 43 0.47 0.67 -13.92
C LEU A 43 0.89 -0.31 -15.01
N ALA A 44 0.90 0.20 -16.24
CA ALA A 44 1.69 -0.37 -17.33
C ALA A 44 2.98 0.44 -17.53
N PHE A 45 3.97 -0.15 -18.19
CA PHE A 45 5.29 0.44 -18.39
C PHE A 45 5.67 0.48 -19.87
N LEU A 46 6.07 1.66 -20.36
CA LEU A 46 6.74 1.82 -21.64
C LEU A 46 8.26 1.93 -21.44
N ILE A 47 8.99 0.89 -21.83
CA ILE A 47 10.44 0.78 -21.64
C ILE A 47 11.14 1.11 -22.97
N GLU A 48 12.03 2.10 -22.97
CA GLU A 48 12.77 2.51 -24.18
C GLU A 48 14.29 2.34 -24.01
N GLY A 49 14.97 1.80 -25.02
CA GLY A 49 16.43 1.70 -25.01
C GLY A 49 17.02 1.10 -26.29
N LYS A 50 18.20 1.59 -26.70
CA LYS A 50 18.93 1.14 -27.91
C LYS A 50 18.00 0.99 -29.13
N ASP A 51 17.21 2.03 -29.39
CA ASP A 51 16.25 2.11 -30.50
C ASP A 51 15.12 1.07 -30.47
N LYS A 52 14.85 0.49 -29.29
CA LYS A 52 13.75 -0.45 -29.06
C LYS A 52 12.76 0.09 -28.03
N LYS A 53 11.48 -0.21 -28.24
CA LYS A 53 10.38 0.05 -27.30
C LYS A 53 9.69 -1.23 -26.88
N ILE A 54 9.57 -1.44 -25.58
CA ILE A 54 8.84 -2.56 -24.98
C ILE A 54 7.67 -2.00 -24.19
N PHE A 55 6.46 -2.49 -24.44
CA PHE A 55 5.30 -2.21 -23.60
C PHE A 55 5.04 -3.40 -22.67
N TYR A 56 5.14 -3.19 -21.36
CA TYR A 56 4.76 -4.18 -20.36
C TYR A 56 3.41 -3.79 -19.78
N SER A 57 2.38 -4.61 -19.99
CA SER A 57 1.01 -4.26 -19.62
C SER A 57 0.77 -4.20 -18.11
N GLY A 58 1.61 -4.87 -17.31
CA GLY A 58 1.19 -5.30 -15.97
C GLY A 58 -0.06 -6.19 -16.03
N ASP A 59 -0.70 -6.40 -14.89
CA ASP A 59 -2.01 -7.05 -14.84
C ASP A 59 -3.10 -6.00 -15.03
N PHE A 60 -4.09 -6.24 -15.91
CA PHE A 60 -5.12 -5.26 -16.20
C PHE A 60 -6.48 -5.91 -16.53
N ARG A 61 -7.55 -5.12 -16.46
CA ARG A 61 -8.90 -5.52 -16.85
C ARG A 61 -9.61 -4.36 -17.53
N GLY A 62 -10.67 -4.65 -18.29
CA GLY A 62 -11.48 -3.62 -18.97
C GLY A 62 -12.83 -3.34 -18.32
N HIS A 63 -13.13 -3.95 -17.17
CA HIS A 63 -14.47 -4.01 -16.58
C HIS A 63 -14.53 -3.61 -15.09
N GLY A 64 -13.45 -3.06 -14.54
CA GLY A 64 -13.42 -2.50 -13.19
C GLY A 64 -14.00 -1.10 -13.13
N ARG A 65 -13.88 -0.42 -11.97
CA ARG A 65 -14.41 0.95 -11.82
C ARG A 65 -13.62 1.99 -12.61
N LYS A 66 -12.37 1.67 -12.99
CA LYS A 66 -11.51 2.54 -13.78
C LYS A 66 -11.45 2.11 -15.26
N SER A 67 -12.45 1.40 -15.79
CA SER A 67 -12.48 0.88 -17.17
C SER A 67 -12.19 1.92 -18.26
N VAL A 68 -12.49 3.20 -17.99
CA VAL A 68 -12.11 4.33 -18.85
C VAL A 68 -10.60 4.39 -19.16
N LEU A 69 -9.75 3.90 -18.27
CA LEU A 69 -8.30 3.81 -18.49
C LEU A 69 -7.96 2.82 -19.61
N PHE A 70 -8.63 1.67 -19.63
CA PHE A 70 -8.51 0.70 -20.71
C PHE A 70 -8.98 1.30 -22.04
N ASP A 71 -10.16 1.94 -22.04
CA ASP A 71 -10.70 2.60 -23.25
C ASP A 71 -9.75 3.69 -23.79
N ASN A 72 -9.10 4.44 -22.90
CA ASN A 72 -8.14 5.47 -23.28
C ASN A 72 -6.89 4.89 -23.94
N ILE A 73 -6.35 3.78 -23.42
CA ILE A 73 -5.20 3.09 -24.02
C ILE A 73 -5.58 2.50 -25.38
N VAL A 74 -6.78 1.94 -25.52
CA VAL A 74 -7.27 1.41 -26.82
C VAL A 74 -7.46 2.52 -27.84
N LYS A 75 -7.98 3.69 -27.42
CA LYS A 75 -8.18 4.85 -28.31
C LYS A 75 -6.87 5.54 -28.70
N ASN A 76 -5.94 5.66 -27.76
CA ASN A 76 -4.65 6.34 -27.94
C ASN A 76 -3.51 5.41 -27.51
N PRO A 77 -3.23 4.34 -28.27
CA PRO A 77 -2.20 3.39 -27.90
C PRO A 77 -0.80 4.00 -28.01
N PRO A 78 0.17 3.50 -27.21
CA PRO A 78 1.56 3.88 -27.40
C PRO A 78 2.05 3.42 -28.78
N ASN A 79 2.76 4.30 -29.48
CA ASN A 79 3.18 4.06 -30.85
C ASN A 79 4.57 3.39 -30.94
N ASN A 80 4.81 2.69 -32.04
CA ASN A 80 6.11 2.08 -32.38
C ASN A 80 6.65 1.11 -31.32
N ILE A 81 5.80 0.19 -30.84
CA ILE A 81 6.19 -0.85 -29.88
C ILE A 81 6.82 -2.03 -30.62
N ASP A 82 8.07 -2.37 -30.30
CA ASP A 82 8.77 -3.54 -30.85
C ASP A 82 8.35 -4.84 -30.14
N TYR A 83 8.11 -4.77 -28.82
CA TYR A 83 7.77 -5.95 -28.01
C TYR A 83 6.65 -5.63 -27.01
N LEU A 84 5.68 -6.53 -26.90
CA LEU A 84 4.59 -6.44 -25.92
C LEU A 84 4.72 -7.60 -24.92
N ILE A 85 4.96 -7.28 -23.65
CA ILE A 85 4.88 -8.22 -22.54
C ILE A 85 3.47 -8.08 -21.96
N LEU A 86 2.62 -9.06 -22.27
CA LEU A 86 1.18 -9.02 -22.00
C LEU A 86 0.80 -9.99 -20.88
N GLU A 87 -0.09 -9.56 -19.98
CA GLU A 87 -0.72 -10.49 -19.04
C GLU A 87 -1.64 -11.49 -19.76
N GLY A 88 -1.78 -12.67 -19.18
CA GLY A 88 -2.57 -13.76 -19.79
C GLY A 88 -3.29 -14.59 -18.74
N SER A 89 -3.59 -14.02 -17.58
CA SER A 89 -4.13 -14.74 -16.41
C SER A 89 -5.45 -15.46 -16.70
N MET A 90 -6.19 -14.96 -17.70
CA MET A 90 -7.48 -15.48 -18.17
C MET A 90 -7.36 -16.48 -19.34
N ILE A 91 -6.18 -16.66 -19.94
CA ILE A 91 -5.98 -17.60 -21.05
C ILE A 91 -6.16 -19.03 -20.52
N GLY A 92 -7.09 -19.78 -21.11
CA GLY A 92 -7.39 -21.16 -20.71
C GLY A 92 -8.43 -21.29 -19.59
N ARG A 93 -9.05 -20.19 -19.14
CA ARG A 93 -10.26 -20.23 -18.29
C ARG A 93 -11.52 -20.17 -19.17
N ASP A 94 -12.63 -20.76 -18.72
CA ASP A 94 -13.87 -20.85 -19.49
C ASP A 94 -14.37 -19.47 -19.98
N LYS A 95 -14.98 -19.45 -21.16
CA LYS A 95 -15.55 -18.24 -21.78
C LYS A 95 -16.77 -17.76 -20.98
N GLY A 96 -16.58 -16.75 -20.14
CA GLY A 96 -17.67 -16.03 -19.50
C GLY A 96 -17.40 -14.53 -19.42
N ALA A 97 -18.42 -13.72 -19.67
CA ALA A 97 -18.45 -12.34 -19.19
C ALA A 97 -18.54 -12.42 -17.67
N TYR A 98 -17.44 -12.15 -16.98
CA TYR A 98 -17.46 -12.02 -15.53
C TYR A 98 -18.30 -10.80 -15.15
N GLU A 99 -19.03 -10.92 -14.05
CA GLU A 99 -19.83 -9.83 -13.50
C GLU A 99 -18.96 -8.59 -13.26
N THR A 100 -19.47 -7.43 -13.66
CA THR A 100 -18.79 -6.17 -13.37
C THR A 100 -18.89 -5.87 -11.87
N GLU A 101 -18.05 -4.97 -11.36
CA GLU A 101 -18.19 -4.52 -9.96
C GLU A 101 -19.55 -3.85 -9.69
N LYS A 102 -20.24 -3.37 -10.72
CA LYS A 102 -21.60 -2.85 -10.62
C LYS A 102 -22.64 -3.97 -10.49
N ASP A 103 -22.45 -5.07 -11.20
CA ASP A 103 -23.32 -6.25 -11.09
C ASP A 103 -23.18 -6.88 -9.71
N ILE A 104 -21.93 -7.02 -9.23
CA ILE A 104 -21.63 -7.48 -7.87
C ILE A 104 -22.27 -6.55 -6.84
N GLU A 105 -22.18 -5.23 -6.98
CA GLU A 105 -22.83 -4.28 -6.06
C GLU A 105 -24.36 -4.50 -5.98
N ASN A 106 -25.02 -4.77 -7.11
CA ASN A 106 -26.46 -5.05 -7.14
C ASN A 106 -26.80 -6.39 -6.47
N GLU A 107 -25.99 -7.42 -6.70
CA GLU A 107 -26.15 -8.72 -6.05
C GLU A 107 -26.01 -8.59 -4.53
N LEU A 108 -24.99 -7.86 -4.06
CA LEU A 108 -24.77 -7.60 -2.64
C LEU A 108 -25.98 -6.91 -1.99
N ILE A 109 -26.59 -5.93 -2.65
CA ILE A 109 -27.82 -5.28 -2.15
C ILE A 109 -28.96 -6.31 -1.97
N SER A 110 -29.14 -7.21 -2.94
CA SER A 110 -30.15 -8.28 -2.87
C SER A 110 -29.88 -9.24 -1.71
N LEU A 111 -28.62 -9.64 -1.52
CA LEU A 111 -28.20 -10.53 -0.43
C LEU A 111 -28.37 -9.87 0.95
N PHE A 112 -28.02 -8.58 1.05
CA PHE A 112 -28.13 -7.80 2.27
C PHE A 112 -29.58 -7.64 2.75
N ASN A 113 -30.59 -7.84 1.90
CA ASN A 113 -32.00 -7.80 2.33
C ASN A 113 -32.52 -9.12 2.91
N LYS A 114 -31.74 -10.21 2.88
CA LYS A 114 -32.22 -11.56 3.24
C LYS A 114 -31.88 -12.04 4.65
N GLY A 115 -30.94 -11.43 5.35
CA GLY A 115 -30.48 -11.91 6.67
C GLY A 115 -30.04 -10.79 7.59
N ASN A 116 -30.00 -11.01 8.90
CA ASN A 116 -29.69 -9.93 9.86
C ASN A 116 -28.21 -9.56 9.89
N LEU A 117 -27.32 -10.55 9.84
CA LEU A 117 -25.86 -10.39 9.87
C LEU A 117 -25.25 -11.05 8.63
N VAL A 118 -24.30 -10.36 7.99
CA VAL A 118 -23.62 -10.83 6.77
C VAL A 118 -22.12 -10.72 6.96
N PHE A 119 -21.41 -11.81 6.72
CA PHE A 119 -19.95 -11.85 6.72
C PHE A 119 -19.44 -11.87 5.28
N MET A 120 -18.42 -11.07 5.00
CA MET A 120 -17.83 -10.93 3.68
C MET A 120 -16.34 -11.28 3.75
N ALA A 121 -15.87 -12.14 2.84
CA ALA A 121 -14.45 -12.45 2.68
C ALA A 121 -13.97 -11.88 1.34
N CYS A 122 -13.05 -10.90 1.39
CA CYS A 122 -12.40 -10.37 0.19
C CYS A 122 -11.02 -9.79 0.57
N SER A 123 -10.15 -9.62 -0.43
CA SER A 123 -8.83 -9.01 -0.22
C SER A 123 -8.96 -7.53 0.14
N SER A 124 -8.26 -7.09 1.19
CA SER A 124 -8.16 -5.67 1.60
C SER A 124 -7.51 -4.78 0.54
N GLN A 125 -6.80 -5.38 -0.44
CA GLN A 125 -6.18 -4.66 -1.55
C GLN A 125 -7.14 -4.45 -2.73
N ASN A 126 -8.27 -5.17 -2.78
CA ASN A 126 -9.28 -4.97 -3.81
C ASN A 126 -10.22 -3.82 -3.41
N ILE A 127 -9.72 -2.59 -3.58
CA ILE A 127 -10.40 -1.36 -3.16
C ILE A 127 -11.75 -1.20 -3.89
N ASP A 128 -11.82 -1.61 -5.15
CA ASP A 128 -13.09 -1.65 -5.88
C ASP A 128 -14.10 -2.53 -5.16
N ARG A 129 -13.74 -3.75 -4.76
CA ARG A 129 -14.67 -4.62 -4.02
C ARG A 129 -15.13 -4.00 -2.70
N LEU A 130 -14.21 -3.38 -1.95
CA LEU A 130 -14.54 -2.69 -0.70
C LEU A 130 -15.53 -1.52 -0.94
N VAL A 131 -15.35 -0.77 -2.03
CA VAL A 131 -16.28 0.29 -2.45
C VAL A 131 -17.65 -0.30 -2.81
N SER A 132 -17.70 -1.43 -3.54
CA SER A 132 -18.95 -2.14 -3.86
C SER A 132 -19.70 -2.53 -2.58
N ILE A 133 -19.00 -3.12 -1.61
CA ILE A 133 -19.57 -3.55 -0.34
C ILE A 133 -20.08 -2.35 0.46
N TYR A 134 -19.28 -1.30 0.61
CA TYR A 134 -19.67 -0.09 1.32
C TYR A 134 -20.93 0.56 0.71
N ARG A 135 -20.98 0.71 -0.62
CA ARG A 135 -22.15 1.28 -1.30
C ARG A 135 -23.38 0.41 -1.14
N ALA A 136 -23.23 -0.92 -1.19
CA ALA A 136 -24.31 -1.84 -0.89
C ALA A 136 -24.79 -1.72 0.56
N CYS A 137 -23.88 -1.55 1.54
CA CYS A 137 -24.23 -1.29 2.94
C CYS A 137 -25.05 0.01 3.08
N VAL A 138 -24.59 1.12 2.48
CA VAL A 138 -25.31 2.40 2.52
C VAL A 138 -26.70 2.26 1.91
N LYS A 139 -26.84 1.62 0.75
CA LYS A 139 -28.13 1.44 0.05
C LYS A 139 -29.09 0.48 0.76
N SER A 140 -28.58 -0.45 1.57
CA SER A 140 -29.38 -1.40 2.36
C SER A 140 -29.52 -1.01 3.82
N ASN A 141 -29.11 0.21 4.20
CA ASN A 141 -29.13 0.73 5.57
C ASN A 141 -28.42 -0.19 6.57
N ARG A 142 -27.23 -0.69 6.19
CA ARG A 142 -26.37 -1.53 7.00
C ARG A 142 -25.12 -0.79 7.44
N ILE A 143 -24.61 -1.18 8.61
CA ILE A 143 -23.32 -0.73 9.11
C ILE A 143 -22.23 -1.54 8.39
N PHE A 144 -21.27 -0.83 7.79
CA PHE A 144 -20.07 -1.42 7.20
C PHE A 144 -18.98 -1.53 8.28
N VAL A 145 -18.59 -2.76 8.62
CA VAL A 145 -17.55 -3.04 9.63
C VAL A 145 -16.37 -3.71 8.93
N ILE A 146 -15.17 -3.23 9.20
CA ILE A 146 -13.91 -3.72 8.64
C ILE A 146 -12.88 -3.94 9.74
N ASP A 147 -11.89 -4.78 9.47
CA ASP A 147 -10.78 -5.02 10.39
C ASP A 147 -9.75 -3.86 10.35
N PRO A 148 -8.88 -3.73 11.38
CA PRO A 148 -7.90 -2.65 11.46
C PRO A 148 -6.91 -2.60 10.30
N TYR A 149 -6.55 -3.73 9.70
CA TYR A 149 -5.63 -3.75 8.57
C TYR A 149 -6.29 -3.18 7.32
N THR A 150 -7.53 -3.58 7.02
CA THR A 150 -8.32 -2.98 5.93
C THR A 150 -8.52 -1.46 6.15
N ALA A 151 -8.82 -1.04 7.38
CA ALA A 151 -8.95 0.37 7.74
C ALA A 151 -7.64 1.15 7.50
N PHE A 152 -6.49 0.57 7.90
CA PHE A 152 -5.17 1.15 7.65
C PHE A 152 -4.90 1.33 6.14
N ILE A 153 -5.18 0.31 5.32
CA ILE A 153 -4.99 0.41 3.86
C ILE A 153 -5.84 1.55 3.28
N LEU A 154 -7.12 1.66 3.67
CA LEU A 154 -8.01 2.72 3.19
C LEU A 154 -7.55 4.11 3.64
N ASP A 155 -7.06 4.26 4.86
CA ASP A 155 -6.51 5.53 5.38
C ASP A 155 -5.27 5.97 4.59
N ARG A 156 -4.35 5.03 4.31
CA ARG A 156 -3.15 5.32 3.50
C ARG A 156 -3.51 5.79 2.09
N LEU A 157 -4.55 5.20 1.49
CA LEU A 157 -5.01 5.52 0.14
C LEU A 157 -5.88 6.78 0.06
N LYS A 158 -6.45 7.25 1.18
CA LYS A 158 -7.27 8.48 1.27
C LYS A 158 -6.58 9.70 0.66
N LYS A 159 -5.24 9.78 0.77
CA LYS A 159 -4.44 10.87 0.20
C LYS A 159 -4.45 10.91 -1.32
N ILE A 160 -4.67 9.77 -1.97
CA ILE A 160 -4.61 9.61 -3.42
C ILE A 160 -6.02 9.55 -4.00
N SER A 161 -6.95 8.85 -3.35
CA SER A 161 -8.37 8.86 -3.70
C SER A 161 -9.22 9.21 -2.49
N PRO A 162 -9.66 10.47 -2.36
CA PRO A 162 -10.42 10.94 -1.21
C PRO A 162 -11.86 10.41 -1.19
N ASN A 163 -12.30 9.70 -2.24
CA ASN A 163 -13.68 9.23 -2.41
C ASN A 163 -13.85 7.72 -2.11
N ILE A 164 -12.86 7.06 -1.52
CA ILE A 164 -12.96 5.65 -1.07
C ILE A 164 -13.39 5.55 0.40
N PRO A 165 -14.16 4.51 0.79
CA PRO A 165 -14.68 4.36 2.15
C PRO A 165 -13.60 4.54 3.21
N GLN A 166 -13.92 5.28 4.28
CA GLN A 166 -13.03 5.42 5.42
C GLN A 166 -13.73 4.95 6.69
N PHE A 167 -12.94 4.48 7.64
CA PHE A 167 -13.44 4.02 8.93
C PHE A 167 -14.10 5.17 9.73
N ASP A 168 -13.72 6.41 9.46
CA ASP A 168 -14.29 7.64 10.06
C ASP A 168 -15.51 8.17 9.29
N TRP A 169 -15.94 7.52 8.21
CA TRP A 169 -17.11 7.94 7.43
C TRP A 169 -18.40 7.35 7.97
N GLY A 170 -19.28 8.21 8.46
CA GLY A 170 -20.67 7.87 8.75
C GLY A 170 -21.19 8.46 10.06
N LYS A 171 -22.51 8.34 10.26
CA LYS A 171 -23.21 8.79 11.47
C LYS A 171 -23.20 7.76 12.61
N HIS A 172 -22.58 6.61 12.40
CA HIS A 172 -22.77 5.43 13.26
C HIS A 172 -21.89 5.42 14.51
N ASN A 173 -21.03 6.43 14.69
CA ASN A 173 -20.31 6.75 15.94
C ASN A 173 -19.77 5.50 16.67
N ILE A 174 -19.14 4.58 15.94
CA ILE A 174 -18.59 3.36 16.52
C ILE A 174 -17.33 3.76 17.31
N PRO A 175 -17.33 3.65 18.64
CA PRO A 175 -16.17 4.04 19.43
C PRO A 175 -15.02 3.07 19.15
N ILE A 176 -13.87 3.61 18.79
CA ILE A 176 -12.62 2.86 18.77
C ILE A 176 -12.11 2.83 20.22
N ILE A 177 -12.20 1.67 20.85
CA ILE A 177 -11.68 1.46 22.21
C ILE A 177 -10.34 0.76 22.07
N GLU A 178 -9.27 1.51 22.30
CA GLU A 178 -7.93 0.93 22.39
C GLU A 178 -7.77 0.22 23.74
N VAL A 179 -7.63 -1.10 23.70
CA VAL A 179 -7.31 -1.92 24.87
C VAL A 179 -5.88 -2.42 24.67
N HIS A 180 -4.93 -1.67 25.22
CA HIS A 180 -3.50 -1.93 25.08
C HIS A 180 -2.91 -2.49 26.38
N SER A 181 -1.96 -3.43 26.25
CA SER A 181 -1.02 -3.81 27.30
C SER A 181 0.38 -3.61 26.76
N SER A 182 1.22 -2.88 27.49
CA SER A 182 2.63 -2.71 27.12
C SER A 182 3.32 -4.07 27.06
N GLY A 183 4.10 -4.29 26.00
CA GLY A 183 5.04 -5.42 25.91
C GLY A 183 6.42 -5.12 26.49
N HIS A 184 6.64 -3.90 27.01
CA HIS A 184 7.91 -3.43 27.54
C HIS A 184 7.82 -3.23 29.05
N ALA A 185 8.93 -3.45 29.74
CA ALA A 185 9.03 -3.32 31.19
C ALA A 185 8.87 -1.86 31.63
N TYR A 186 8.23 -1.66 32.78
CA TYR A 186 8.15 -0.37 33.47
C TYR A 186 9.52 0.01 34.06
N VAL A 187 9.70 1.31 34.37
CA VAL A 187 10.98 1.82 34.89
C VAL A 187 11.39 1.08 36.17
N GLU A 188 10.44 0.80 37.06
CA GLU A 188 10.66 0.08 38.31
C GLU A 188 11.15 -1.35 38.07
N GLU A 189 10.62 -2.01 37.04
CA GLU A 189 11.04 -3.36 36.63
C GLU A 189 12.45 -3.34 36.03
N LEU A 190 12.78 -2.33 35.21
CA LEU A 190 14.12 -2.12 34.70
C LEU A 190 15.13 -1.88 35.83
N GLN A 191 14.76 -1.08 36.84
CA GLN A 191 15.61 -0.81 38.01
C GLN A 191 15.84 -2.09 38.83
N GLN A 192 14.79 -2.88 39.06
CA GLN A 192 14.92 -4.20 39.70
C GLN A 192 15.84 -5.12 38.90
N PHE A 193 15.70 -5.14 37.58
CA PHE A 193 16.54 -5.93 36.68
C PHE A 193 18.01 -5.51 36.75
N VAL A 194 18.32 -4.22 36.62
CA VAL A 194 19.68 -3.69 36.74
C VAL A 194 20.28 -4.00 38.12
N LYS A 195 19.51 -3.84 39.20
CA LYS A 195 19.94 -4.17 40.56
C LYS A 195 20.26 -5.65 40.75
N ALA A 196 19.53 -6.54 40.08
CA ALA A 196 19.75 -7.98 40.11
C ALA A 196 21.00 -8.38 39.30
N ILE A 197 21.16 -7.83 38.09
CA ILE A 197 22.26 -8.17 37.18
C ILE A 197 23.59 -7.54 37.62
N LYS A 198 23.56 -6.36 38.26
CA LYS A 198 24.74 -5.58 38.70
C LYS A 198 25.78 -5.40 37.58
N PRO A 199 25.39 -4.85 36.42
CA PRO A 199 26.32 -4.67 35.30
C PRO A 199 27.37 -3.59 35.63
N LYS A 200 28.57 -3.72 35.05
CA LYS A 200 29.61 -2.67 35.15
C LYS A 200 29.29 -1.43 34.31
N HIS A 201 28.62 -1.63 33.18
CA HIS A 201 28.20 -0.59 32.25
C HIS A 201 26.78 -0.86 31.76
N ILE A 202 25.99 0.19 31.54
CA ILE A 202 24.65 0.12 30.93
C ILE A 202 24.71 0.83 29.58
N ILE A 203 24.25 0.17 28.52
CA ILE A 203 24.12 0.78 27.19
C ILE A 203 22.61 0.88 26.90
N PRO A 204 22.04 2.10 26.86
CA PRO A 204 20.64 2.28 26.48
C PRO A 204 20.37 1.79 25.06
N ASN A 205 19.27 1.06 24.87
CA ASN A 205 18.81 0.57 23.57
C ASN A 205 17.28 0.62 23.49
N HIS A 206 16.73 0.66 22.27
CA HIS A 206 15.29 0.64 22.01
C HIS A 206 14.52 1.76 22.75
N THR A 207 15.14 2.93 22.85
CA THR A 207 14.59 4.15 23.47
C THR A 207 14.90 5.36 22.59
N PHE A 208 13.97 6.31 22.51
CA PHE A 208 14.20 7.62 21.89
C PHE A 208 14.90 8.61 22.82
N TYR A 209 15.04 8.27 24.10
CA TYR A 209 15.56 9.15 25.15
C TYR A 209 16.67 8.43 25.96
N PRO A 210 17.77 8.02 25.31
CA PRO A 210 18.84 7.31 26.00
C PRO A 210 19.38 8.12 27.19
N GLU A 211 19.51 9.44 27.05
CA GLU A 211 20.05 10.37 28.06
C GLU A 211 19.32 10.29 29.41
N LYS A 212 18.03 9.97 29.41
CA LYS A 212 17.23 9.83 30.63
C LYS A 212 17.63 8.64 31.50
N TYR A 213 18.41 7.70 30.98
CA TYR A 213 18.90 6.59 31.80
C TYR A 213 19.72 7.08 33.01
N ASN A 214 20.39 8.24 32.91
CA ASN A 214 21.13 8.84 34.04
C ASN A 214 20.21 9.26 35.19
N GLU A 215 18.91 9.46 34.93
CA GLU A 215 17.92 9.83 35.96
C GLU A 215 17.44 8.60 36.75
N TYR A 216 17.54 7.40 36.15
CA TYR A 216 16.90 6.19 36.68
C TYR A 216 17.88 5.11 37.15
N PHE A 217 19.12 5.13 36.70
CA PHE A 217 20.10 4.09 37.00
C PHE A 217 21.40 4.66 37.54
N ASP A 218 21.80 4.15 38.71
CA ASP A 218 23.13 4.39 39.27
C ASP A 218 24.15 3.50 38.54
N GLY A 219 25.06 4.07 37.75
CA GLY A 219 26.09 3.31 37.06
C GLY A 219 26.77 4.02 35.90
N ASN A 220 27.77 3.37 35.30
CA ASN A 220 28.47 3.90 34.14
C ASN A 220 27.64 3.69 32.88
N ILE A 221 26.87 4.70 32.50
CA ILE A 221 26.04 4.67 31.30
C ILE A 221 26.89 5.02 30.08
N LYS A 222 26.95 4.10 29.12
CA LYS A 222 27.70 4.27 27.87
C LYS A 222 26.71 4.56 26.75
N PHE A 223 26.66 5.82 26.34
CA PHE A 223 25.89 6.26 25.19
C PHE A 223 26.63 5.89 23.90
N ILE A 224 25.96 5.13 23.04
CA ILE A 224 26.48 4.71 21.75
C ILE A 224 25.53 5.27 20.68
N LYS A 225 26.07 5.89 19.64
CA LYS A 225 25.29 6.42 18.53
C LYS A 225 24.89 5.28 17.58
N ASP A 226 23.83 5.52 16.80
CA ASP A 226 23.46 4.59 15.73
C ASP A 226 24.65 4.33 14.80
N LYS A 227 24.92 3.05 14.52
CA LYS A 227 26.04 2.53 13.71
C LYS A 227 27.46 2.78 14.26
N GLU A 228 27.59 3.20 15.52
CA GLU A 228 28.89 3.32 16.16
C GLU A 228 29.38 1.95 16.67
N THR A 229 30.63 1.61 16.36
CA THR A 229 31.28 0.39 16.85
C THR A 229 32.01 0.69 18.15
N VAL A 230 31.84 -0.16 19.16
CA VAL A 230 32.45 0.01 20.47
C VAL A 230 33.26 -1.24 20.82
N GLU A 231 34.53 -1.05 21.17
CA GLU A 231 35.33 -2.09 21.81
C GLU A 231 34.88 -2.26 23.27
N LEU A 232 34.65 -3.51 23.66
CA LEU A 232 34.11 -3.94 24.96
C LEU A 232 35.22 -4.26 25.95
#